data_AF-A0A955IRS9-F1
#
_entry.id   AF-A0A955IRS9-F1
#
_cell.length_a   1.000
_cell.length_b   1.000
_cell.length_c   1.000
_cell.angle_alpha   90.00
_cell.angle_beta   90.00
_cell.angle_gamma   90.00
#
_symmetry.space_group_name_H-M   'P 1'
#
loop_
_entity.id
_entity.type
_entity.pdbx_description
1 polymer ?
#
loop_
_entity_poly.entity_id
_entity_poly.type
_entity_poly.pdbx_seq_one_letter_code
_entity_poly.pdbx_strand_id
1 'polypeptide(L)'
;IIMPPIGMALGKVDFSQLAITLQAANPAEGVEAVTLNYGNFINNILSLLIVAAALFIVIKIINRLKREEEAKPAAPAAPPEELVVLREIRDQLKKG
;
A
#
# COMPACT_ATOMS: atom_id res chain seq x y z
N ILE A 1 17.18 -0.97 2.19
CA ILE A 1 16.88 -1.37 3.59
C ILE A 1 15.40 -1.75 3.82
N ILE A 2 14.53 -1.74 2.78
CA ILE A 2 13.12 -2.20 2.85
C ILE A 2 12.94 -3.65 2.32
N MET A 3 14.01 -4.30 1.86
CA MET A 3 13.95 -5.67 1.32
C MET A 3 13.83 -6.83 2.32
N PRO A 4 14.21 -6.72 3.62
CA PRO A 4 14.13 -7.86 4.53
C PRO A 4 12.72 -8.43 4.82
N PRO A 5 11.65 -7.62 5.02
CA PRO A 5 10.37 -8.16 5.49
C PRO A 5 9.53 -8.81 4.39
N ILE A 6 9.56 -8.26 3.17
CA ILE A 6 8.73 -8.75 2.05
C ILE A 6 9.24 -10.10 1.56
N GLY A 7 10.56 -10.28 1.46
CA GLY A 7 11.18 -11.56 1.08
C GLY A 7 10.92 -12.70 2.07
N MET A 8 10.68 -12.38 3.35
CA MET A 8 10.40 -13.39 4.39
C MET A 8 8.92 -13.78 4.42
N ALA A 9 8.00 -12.84 4.18
CA ALA A 9 6.56 -13.13 4.02
C ALA A 9 6.27 -13.94 2.73
N LEU A 10 7.11 -13.77 1.70
CA LEU A 10 7.08 -14.49 0.42
C LEU A 10 7.52 -15.96 0.50
N GLY A 11 7.94 -16.44 1.67
CA GLY A 11 8.09 -17.87 1.93
C GLY A 11 8.95 -18.62 0.92
N LYS A 12 10.23 -18.24 0.75
CA LYS A 12 11.21 -19.03 -0.04
C LYS A 12 10.79 -19.36 -1.49
N VAL A 13 9.80 -18.69 -2.07
CA VAL A 13 9.38 -18.96 -3.44
C VAL A 13 10.22 -18.12 -4.40
N ASP A 14 11.45 -18.58 -4.64
CA ASP A 14 12.34 -17.99 -5.64
C ASP A 14 12.11 -18.65 -7.00
N PHE A 15 11.26 -18.02 -7.81
CA PHE A 15 11.01 -18.45 -9.18
C PHE A 15 12.12 -18.04 -10.15
N SER A 16 13.15 -17.29 -9.73
CA SER A 16 14.25 -16.83 -10.59
C SER A 16 14.98 -17.98 -11.28
N GLN A 17 15.00 -19.16 -10.67
CA GLN A 17 15.66 -20.38 -11.19
C GLN A 17 14.81 -21.16 -12.20
N LEU A 18 13.57 -20.73 -12.49
CA LEU A 18 12.76 -21.34 -13.55
C LEU A 18 13.29 -20.88 -14.92
N ALA A 19 13.97 -21.81 -15.59
CA ALA A 19 14.48 -21.64 -16.93
C ALA A 19 14.07 -22.84 -17.79
N ILE A 20 13.60 -22.59 -19.01
CA ILE A 20 13.44 -23.64 -20.03
C ILE A 20 14.70 -23.60 -20.89
N THR A 21 15.46 -24.69 -20.87
CA THR A 21 16.52 -24.98 -21.84
C THR A 21 15.89 -25.29 -23.19
N LEU A 22 16.01 -24.36 -24.13
CA LEU A 22 15.56 -24.52 -25.52
C LEU A 22 16.54 -25.36 -26.33
N GLN A 23 17.83 -25.30 -25.97
CA GLN A 23 18.89 -26.11 -26.56
C GLN A 23 19.88 -26.54 -25.47
N ALA A 24 20.11 -27.84 -25.34
CA ALA A 24 21.12 -28.37 -24.44
C ALA A 24 22.53 -28.00 -24.97
N ALA A 25 23.44 -27.63 -24.06
CA ALA A 25 24.82 -27.37 -24.44
C ALA A 25 25.41 -28.62 -25.09
N ASN A 26 26.02 -28.46 -26.27
CA ASN A 26 26.80 -29.51 -26.92
C ASN A 26 28.27 -29.12 -26.92
N PRO A 27 29.04 -29.49 -25.86
CA PRO A 27 30.43 -29.08 -25.72
C PRO A 27 31.35 -29.65 -26.81
N ALA A 28 30.91 -30.69 -27.54
CA ALA A 28 31.64 -31.23 -28.69
C ALA A 28 31.63 -30.31 -29.93
N GLU A 29 30.63 -29.41 -30.04
CA GLU A 29 30.46 -28.49 -31.17
C GLU A 29 30.64 -27.02 -30.77
N GLY A 30 31.04 -26.75 -29.51
CA GLY A 30 31.21 -25.39 -28.99
C GLY A 30 29.90 -24.60 -28.81
N VAL A 31 28.76 -25.29 -28.75
CA VAL A 31 27.44 -24.65 -28.64
C VAL A 31 27.04 -24.52 -27.17
N GLU A 32 26.90 -23.28 -26.69
CA GLU A 32 26.41 -22.97 -25.35
C GLU A 32 24.91 -23.25 -25.21
N ALA A 33 24.47 -23.59 -24.00
CA ALA A 33 23.05 -23.83 -23.72
C ALA A 33 22.25 -22.54 -23.87
N VAL A 34 21.24 -22.55 -24.74
CA VAL A 34 20.29 -21.44 -24.86
C VAL A 34 19.16 -21.69 -23.86
N THR A 35 19.21 -20.97 -22.75
CA THR A 35 18.18 -20.99 -21.70
C THR A 35 17.33 -19.73 -21.75
N LEU A 36 16.01 -19.89 -21.71
CA LEU A 36 15.10 -18.76 -21.56
C LEU A 36 14.63 -18.69 -20.10
N ASN A 37 15.17 -17.72 -19.38
CA ASN A 37 14.95 -17.51 -17.95
C ASN A 37 13.68 -16.69 -17.72
N TYR A 38 12.51 -17.32 -17.84
CA TYR A 38 11.22 -16.66 -17.57
C TYR A 38 10.90 -16.54 -16.07
N GLY A 39 11.70 -17.18 -15.21
CA GLY A 39 11.60 -17.10 -13.76
C GLY A 39 11.53 -15.68 -13.23
N ASN A 40 12.39 -14.79 -13.74
CA ASN A 40 12.40 -13.37 -13.36
C ASN A 40 11.14 -12.62 -13.80
N PHE A 41 10.54 -12.99 -14.93
CA PHE A 41 9.30 -12.37 -15.40
C PHE A 41 8.13 -12.69 -14.48
N ILE A 42 7.99 -13.96 -14.08
CA ILE A 42 6.98 -14.40 -13.11
C ILE A 42 7.21 -13.73 -11.76
N ASN A 43 8.46 -13.68 -11.30
CA ASN A 43 8.80 -13.03 -10.03
C ASN A 43 8.42 -11.54 -10.02
N ASN A 44 8.68 -10.82 -11.13
CA ASN A 44 8.29 -9.42 -11.27
C ASN A 44 6.75 -9.23 -11.26
N ILE A 45 6.00 -10.11 -11.93
CA ILE A 45 4.52 -10.07 -11.90
C ILE A 45 4.00 -10.29 -10.48
N LEU A 46 4.52 -11.30 -9.77
CA LEU A 46 4.11 -11.60 -8.41
C LEU A 46 4.46 -10.47 -7.44
N SER A 47 5.65 -9.89 -7.56
CA SER A 47 6.07 -8.72 -6.79
C SER A 47 5.12 -7.55 -7.01
N LEU A 48 4.76 -7.25 -8.27
CA LEU A 48 3.80 -6.20 -8.61
C LEU A 48 2.42 -6.45 -7.96
N LEU A 49 1.90 -7.68 -8.05
CA LEU A 49 0.62 -8.06 -7.46
C LEU A 49 0.63 -7.91 -5.94
N ILE A 50 1.72 -8.30 -5.28
CA ILE A 50 1.87 -8.20 -3.83
C ILE A 50 1.98 -6.74 -3.38
N VAL A 51 2.78 -5.93 -4.07
CA VAL A 51 2.88 -4.49 -3.77
C VAL A 51 1.52 -3.81 -3.95
N ALA A 52 0.79 -4.14 -5.01
CA ALA A 52 -0.58 -3.65 -5.22
C ALA A 52 -1.53 -4.08 -4.10
N ALA A 53 -1.50 -5.36 -3.71
CA ALA A 53 -2.34 -5.88 -2.61
C ALA A 53 -1.97 -5.25 -1.26
N ALA A 54 -0.69 -5.06 -0.97
CA ALA A 54 -0.20 -4.42 0.24
C ALA A 54 -0.68 -2.96 0.32
N LEU A 55 -0.52 -2.19 -0.76
CA LEU A 55 -1.03 -0.82 -0.84
C LEU A 55 -2.55 -0.78 -0.67
N PHE A 56 -3.28 -1.71 -1.27
CA PHE A 56 -4.73 -1.82 -1.09
C PHE A 56 -5.13 -2.03 0.37
N ILE A 57 -4.45 -2.93 1.08
CA ILE A 57 -4.70 -3.18 2.51
C ILE A 57 -4.40 -1.93 3.34
N VAL A 58 -3.27 -1.26 3.10
CA VAL A 58 -2.88 -0.03 3.82
C VAL A 58 -3.93 1.07 3.62
N ILE A 59 -4.33 1.34 2.38
CA ILE A 59 -5.34 2.34 2.05
C ILE A 59 -6.69 1.97 2.70
N LYS A 60 -7.08 0.69 2.67
CA LYS A 60 -8.30 0.20 3.31
C LYS A 60 -8.29 0.41 4.82
N ILE A 61 -7.16 0.16 5.49
CA ILE A 61 -7.01 0.39 6.93
C ILE A 61 -7.13 1.89 7.24
N ILE A 62 -6.40 2.74 6.51
CA ILE A 62 -6.45 4.20 6.71
C ILE A 62 -7.89 4.73 6.52
N ASN A 63 -8.56 4.31 5.46
CA ASN A 63 -9.96 4.71 5.20
C ASN A 63 -10.91 4.19 6.29
N ARG A 64 -10.68 3.00 6.84
CA ARG A 64 -11.49 2.46 7.94
C ARG A 64 -11.31 3.27 9.22
N LEU A 65 -10.06 3.61 9.56
CA LEU A 65 -9.75 4.39 10.76
C LEU A 65 -10.30 5.82 10.68
N LYS A 66 -10.16 6.49 9.52
CA LYS A 66 -10.76 7.81 9.28
C LYS A 66 -12.29 7.79 9.45
N ARG A 67 -12.94 6.73 8.96
CA ARG A 67 -14.39 6.56 9.07
C ARG A 67 -14.85 6.27 10.51
N GLU A 68 -14.02 5.64 11.35
CA GLU A 68 -14.28 5.49 12.79
C GLU A 68 -14.10 6.81 13.56
N GLU A 69 -13.17 7.68 13.14
CA GLU A 69 -13.04 9.04 13.72
C GLU A 69 -14.25 9.93 13.41
N GLU A 70 -14.82 9.84 12.20
CA GLU A 70 -16.05 10.54 11.83
C GLU A 70 -17.31 9.97 12.51
N ALA A 71 -17.25 8.73 13.00
CA ALA A 71 -18.35 8.05 13.70
C ALA A 71 -18.37 8.31 15.21
N LYS A 72 -17.34 8.96 15.79
CA LYS A 72 -17.52 9.57 17.12
C LYS A 72 -18.56 10.67 16.95
N PRO A 73 -19.63 10.72 17.77
CA PRO A 73 -20.58 11.82 17.70
C PRO A 73 -19.76 13.09 17.83
N ALA A 74 -19.76 13.91 16.78
CA ALA A 74 -19.13 15.20 16.79
C ALA A 74 -19.64 15.88 18.06
N ALA A 75 -18.76 16.03 19.07
CA ALA A 75 -19.06 16.94 20.17
C ALA A 75 -19.45 18.23 19.47
N PRO A 76 -20.65 18.78 19.73
CA PRO A 76 -21.18 19.90 18.97
C PRO A 76 -20.05 20.93 18.88
N ALA A 77 -19.60 21.18 17.65
CA ALA A 77 -18.44 22.03 17.41
C ALA A 77 -18.64 23.28 18.26
N ALA A 78 -17.65 23.61 19.10
CA ALA A 78 -17.73 24.80 19.92
C ALA A 78 -18.16 25.94 19.00
N PRO A 79 -19.23 26.69 19.34
CA PRO A 79 -19.74 27.71 18.45
C PRO A 79 -18.59 28.65 18.08
N PRO A 80 -18.45 29.03 16.79
CA PRO A 80 -17.45 29.98 16.35
C PRO A 80 -17.39 31.18 17.29
N GLU A 81 -16.19 31.69 17.60
CA GLU A 81 -16.01 32.84 18.49
C GLU A 81 -16.88 34.04 18.06
N GLU A 82 -17.06 34.21 16.75
CA GLU A 82 -17.96 35.22 16.18
C GLU A 82 -19.42 35.05 16.64
N LEU A 83 -19.95 33.82 16.74
CA LEU A 83 -21.28 33.57 17.29
C LEU A 83 -21.35 33.83 18.81
N VAL A 84 -20.24 33.66 19.53
CA VAL A 84 -20.16 33.98 20.97
C VAL A 84 -20.20 35.49 21.17
N VAL A 85 -19.39 36.24 20.43
CA VAL A 85 -19.36 37.70 20.45
C VAL A 85 -20.72 38.28 20.05
N LEU A 86 -21.38 37.74 19.02
CA LEU A 86 -22.72 38.17 18.61
C LEU A 86 -23.79 37.90 19.68
N ARG A 87 -23.65 36.81 20.46
CA ARG A 87 -24.54 36.54 21.61
C ARG A 87 -24.34 37.54 22.73
N GLU A 88 -23.08 37.86 23.04
CA GLU A 88 -22.74 38.84 24.07
C GLU A 88 -23.25 40.24 23.69
N ILE A 89 -23.08 40.65 22.42
CA ILE A 89 -23.60 41.94 21.91
C ILE A 89 -25.13 42.00 22.03
N ARG A 90 -25.85 40.93 21.64
CA ARG A 90 -27.31 40.84 21.78
C ARG A 90 -27.74 40.98 23.25
N ASP A 91 -27.03 40.34 24.15
CA ASP A 91 -27.36 40.36 25.58
C ASP A 91 -27.03 41.70 26.23
N GLN A 92 -26.02 42.43 25.72
CA GLN A 92 -25.76 43.83 26.10
C GLN A 92 -26.84 44.78 25.57
N LEU A 93 -27.29 44.60 24.32
CA LEU A 93 -28.39 45.40 23.73
C LEU A 93 -29.74 45.18 24.42
N LYS A 94 -29.99 44.00 25.01
CA LYS A 94 -31.21 43.76 25.81
C LYS A 94 -31.17 44.39 27.20
N LYS A 95 -29.98 44.76 27.69
CA LYS A 95 -29.78 45.33 29.02
C LYS A 95 -29.75 46.86 29.03
N GLY A 96 -29.59 47.49 27.87
CA GLY A 96 -29.73 48.95 27.67
C GLY A 96 -31.12 49.30 27.16
#